data_AF-A0A1B7MWE8-F1
#
_entry.id   AF-A0A1B7MWE8-F1
#
_cell.length_a   1.000
_cell.length_b   1.000
_cell.length_c   1.000
_cell.angle_alpha   90.00
_cell.angle_beta   90.00
_cell.angle_gamma   90.00
#
_symmetry.space_group_name_H-M   'P 1'
#
loop_
_entity.id
_entity.type
_entity.pdbx_description
1 polymer ?
#
loop_
_entity_poly.entity_id
_entity_poly.type
_entity_poly.pdbx_seq_one_letter_code
_entity_poly.pdbx_strand_id
1 'polypeptide(L)'
;MDFTPRHPQPFTFQQAISFDPEVSADEITRLQNSISHLKRTQEELKEYADDPDVAQAIKENSETLASQDERIFMLKLALSQHGASTNSTHYELPPDVESGNGRHDGFGSGGNGLEPMDAPHSSDHGPSSSAGEAEEEYGMHL
;
A
#
# COMPACT_ATOMS: atom_id res chain seq x y z
N MET A 1 20.43 -23.44 6.04
CA MET A 1 20.38 -22.44 4.95
C MET A 1 20.42 -21.09 5.62
N ASP A 2 21.46 -20.30 5.35
CA ASP A 2 21.70 -19.07 6.10
C ASP A 2 21.19 -17.89 5.28
N PHE A 3 20.15 -17.21 5.78
CA PHE A 3 19.64 -15.97 5.20
C PHE A 3 20.20 -14.79 5.99
N THR A 4 20.89 -13.87 5.30
CA THR A 4 21.41 -12.63 5.89
C THR A 4 20.74 -11.44 5.22
N PRO A 5 19.88 -10.68 5.92
CA PRO A 5 19.21 -9.52 5.35
C PRO A 5 20.21 -8.36 5.13
N ARG A 6 19.97 -7.54 4.09
CA ARG A 6 20.77 -6.34 3.83
C ARG A 6 20.21 -5.13 4.59
N HIS A 7 18.90 -5.13 4.84
CA HIS A 7 18.22 -4.10 5.62
C HIS A 7 17.92 -4.60 7.05
N PRO A 8 17.88 -3.72 8.05
CA PRO A 8 17.45 -4.08 9.39
C PRO A 8 16.06 -4.72 9.36
N GLN A 9 15.91 -5.85 10.04
CA GLN A 9 14.65 -6.57 10.18
C GLN A 9 14.24 -6.64 11.64
N PRO A 10 12.92 -6.65 11.94
CA PRO A 10 12.42 -6.72 13.32
C PRO A 10 12.65 -8.09 13.97
N PHE A 11 13.02 -9.10 13.17
CA PHE A 11 13.35 -10.43 13.62
C PHE A 11 14.36 -11.09 12.67
N THR A 12 15.01 -12.12 13.17
CA THR A 12 15.96 -12.94 12.42
C THR A 12 15.25 -14.03 11.64
N PHE A 13 15.95 -14.62 10.67
CA PHE A 13 15.42 -15.76 9.92
C PHE A 13 15.07 -16.97 10.80
N GLN A 14 15.87 -17.25 11.84
CA GLN A 14 15.60 -18.35 12.77
C GLN A 14 14.28 -18.12 13.55
N GLN A 15 14.00 -16.87 13.93
CA GLN A 15 12.72 -16.51 14.54
C GLN A 15 11.57 -16.66 13.53
N ALA A 16 11.77 -16.27 12.27
CA ALA A 16 10.76 -16.44 11.22
C ALA A 16 10.36 -17.91 11.02
N ILE A 17 11.32 -18.85 11.08
CA ILE A 17 11.05 -20.29 11.02
C ILE A 17 10.20 -20.76 12.23
N SER A 18 10.32 -20.10 13.38
CA SER A 18 9.53 -20.48 14.56
C SER A 18 8.09 -19.96 14.56
N PHE A 19 7.73 -19.07 13.64
CA PHE A 19 6.37 -18.55 13.54
C PHE A 19 5.39 -19.61 13.04
N ASP A 20 4.13 -19.48 13.45
CA ASP A 20 3.03 -20.20 12.86
C ASP A 20 2.95 -19.87 11.35
N PRO A 21 2.77 -20.87 10.46
CA PRO A 21 2.57 -20.62 9.04
C PRO A 21 1.45 -19.62 8.73
N GLU A 22 0.35 -19.63 9.48
CA GLU A 22 -0.76 -18.68 9.28
C GLU A 22 -0.32 -17.25 9.60
N VAL A 23 0.40 -17.05 10.71
CA VAL A 23 0.95 -15.74 11.09
C VAL A 23 1.92 -15.22 10.03
N SER A 24 2.74 -16.09 9.46
CA SER A 24 3.67 -15.71 8.39
C SER A 24 2.95 -15.35 7.10
N ALA A 25 1.87 -16.06 6.75
CA ALA A 25 1.04 -15.75 5.58
C ALA A 25 0.33 -14.41 5.73
N ASP A 26 -0.29 -14.15 6.89
CA ASP A 26 -0.95 -12.88 7.20
C ASP A 26 0.02 -11.69 7.15
N GLU A 27 1.23 -11.88 7.68
CA GLU A 27 2.29 -10.89 7.62
C GLU A 27 2.70 -10.58 6.17
N ILE A 28 2.84 -11.60 5.32
CA ILE A 28 3.13 -11.43 3.89
C ILE A 28 2.03 -10.60 3.22
N THR A 29 0.75 -10.93 3.43
CA THR A 29 -0.36 -10.16 2.86
C THR A 29 -0.35 -8.71 3.32
N ARG A 30 -0.10 -8.45 4.61
CA ARG A 30 0.01 -7.08 5.13
C ARG A 30 1.16 -6.30 4.47
N LEU A 31 2.32 -6.92 4.32
CA LEU A 31 3.49 -6.32 3.68
C LEU A 31 3.23 -6.03 2.20
N GLN A 32 2.57 -6.94 1.48
CA GLN A 32 2.19 -6.74 0.08
C GLN A 32 1.25 -5.54 -0.09
N ASN A 33 0.27 -5.39 0.80
CA ASN A 33 -0.63 -4.24 0.80
C ASN A 33 0.12 -2.93 1.08
N SER A 34 1.03 -2.94 2.06
CA SER A 34 1.91 -1.80 2.38
C SER A 34 2.78 -1.40 1.19
N ILE A 35 3.43 -2.37 0.53
CA ILE A 35 4.25 -2.15 -0.67
C ILE A 35 3.41 -1.58 -1.80
N SER A 36 2.20 -2.09 -2.03
CA SER A 36 1.30 -1.59 -3.07
C SER A 36 0.97 -0.11 -2.83
N HIS A 37 0.60 0.25 -1.61
CA HIS A 37 0.34 1.63 -1.23
C HIS A 37 1.58 2.51 -1.40
N LEU A 38 2.73 2.06 -0.90
CA LEU A 38 3.98 2.83 -0.96
C LEU A 38 4.46 3.02 -2.40
N LYS A 39 4.33 2.02 -3.28
CA LYS A 39 4.63 2.15 -4.72
C LYS A 39 3.73 3.18 -5.40
N ARG A 40 2.45 3.23 -5.05
CA ARG A 40 1.53 4.28 -5.53
C ARG A 40 1.99 5.66 -5.08
N THR A 41 2.29 5.83 -3.79
CA THR A 41 2.83 7.10 -3.26
C THR A 41 4.13 7.50 -3.97
N GLN A 42 5.02 6.55 -4.24
CA GLN A 42 6.25 6.84 -5.00
C GLN A 42 5.97 7.37 -6.41
N GLU A 43 4.94 6.86 -7.09
CA GLU A 43 4.56 7.37 -8.40
C GLU A 43 3.99 8.79 -8.30
N GLU A 44 3.11 9.03 -7.34
CA GLU A 44 2.49 10.34 -7.10
C GLU A 44 3.54 11.42 -6.72
N LEU A 45 4.59 11.05 -5.97
CA LEU A 45 5.64 11.98 -5.55
C LEU A 45 6.61 12.39 -6.68
N LYS A 46 6.74 11.59 -7.75
CA LYS A 46 7.68 11.89 -8.85
C LYS A 46 7.40 13.22 -9.53
N GLU A 47 6.14 13.64 -9.58
CA GLU A 47 5.74 14.94 -10.15
C GLU A 47 6.33 16.14 -9.39
N TYR A 48 6.71 15.93 -8.13
CA TYR A 48 7.23 16.97 -7.24
C TYR A 48 8.70 16.73 -6.86
N ALA A 49 9.43 15.91 -7.62
CA ALA A 49 10.81 15.51 -7.30
C ALA A 49 11.83 16.67 -7.31
N ASP A 50 11.47 17.83 -7.85
CA ASP A 50 12.29 19.05 -7.80
C ASP A 50 12.31 19.68 -6.39
N ASP A 51 11.32 19.35 -5.55
CA ASP A 51 11.31 19.75 -4.14
C ASP A 51 12.26 18.83 -3.33
N PRO A 52 13.22 19.39 -2.58
CA PRO A 52 14.22 18.60 -1.88
C PRO A 52 13.63 17.73 -0.76
N ASP A 53 12.55 18.15 -0.12
CA ASP A 53 11.89 17.37 0.93
C ASP A 53 11.14 16.20 0.30
N VAL A 54 10.51 16.40 -0.86
CA VAL A 54 9.89 15.32 -1.63
C VAL A 54 10.93 14.34 -2.16
N ALA A 55 12.06 14.82 -2.69
CA ALA A 55 13.14 13.96 -3.16
C ALA A 55 13.69 13.07 -2.04
N GLN A 56 13.81 13.62 -0.82
CA GLN A 56 14.21 12.88 0.35
C GLN A 56 13.15 11.83 0.75
N ALA A 57 11.86 12.19 0.75
CA ALA A 57 10.78 11.25 1.03
C ALA A 57 10.76 10.08 0.01
N ILE A 58 10.99 10.36 -1.28
CA ILE A 58 11.11 9.32 -2.32
C ILE A 58 12.24 8.35 -1.98
N LYS A 59 13.39 8.88 -1.55
CA LYS A 59 14.54 8.05 -1.17
C LYS A 59 14.22 7.17 0.04
N GLU A 60 13.64 7.73 1.10
CA GLU A 60 13.27 6.99 2.33
C GLU A 60 12.24 5.90 2.07
N ASN A 61 11.25 6.20 1.23
CA ASN A 61 10.27 5.22 0.77
C ASN A 61 10.93 4.08 -0.02
N SER A 62 11.96 4.37 -0.82
CA SER A 62 12.68 3.34 -1.57
C SER A 62 13.46 2.38 -0.66
N GLU A 63 14.06 2.88 0.41
CA GLU A 63 14.74 2.06 1.42
C GLU A 63 13.73 1.21 2.20
N THR A 64 12.57 1.78 2.51
CA THR A 64 11.46 1.08 3.17
C THR A 64 10.90 -0.05 2.29
N LEU A 65 10.70 0.20 0.99
CA LEU A 65 10.29 -0.82 0.02
C LEU A 65 11.28 -1.99 0.01
N ALA A 66 12.58 -1.70 -0.10
CA ALA A 66 13.61 -2.73 -0.11
C ALA A 66 13.64 -3.58 1.17
N SER A 67 13.46 -2.95 2.34
CA SER A 67 13.35 -3.66 3.62
C SER A 67 12.11 -4.55 3.70
N GLN A 68 10.95 -4.09 3.19
CA GLN A 68 9.70 -4.86 3.19
C GLN A 68 9.76 -6.04 2.21
N ASP A 69 10.33 -5.86 1.02
CA ASP A 69 10.54 -6.94 0.05
C ASP A 69 11.45 -8.05 0.63
N GLU A 70 12.53 -7.68 1.31
CA GLU A 70 13.39 -8.65 2.01
C GLU A 70 12.65 -9.41 3.11
N ARG A 71 11.76 -8.73 3.83
CA ARG A 71 10.96 -9.37 4.88
C ARG A 71 10.00 -10.40 4.29
N ILE A 72 9.33 -10.06 3.18
CA ILE A 72 8.48 -11.01 2.45
C ILE A 72 9.30 -12.21 2.02
N PHE A 73 10.47 -11.99 1.42
CA PHE A 73 11.34 -13.09 0.98
C PHE A 73 11.76 -13.99 2.15
N MET A 74 12.16 -13.40 3.28
CA MET A 74 12.53 -14.15 4.49
C MET A 74 11.37 -15.00 5.01
N LEU A 75 10.15 -14.46 5.04
CA LEU A 75 8.96 -15.18 5.48
C LEU A 75 8.55 -16.29 4.51
N LYS A 76 8.59 -16.03 3.19
CA LYS A 76 8.36 -17.07 2.16
C LYS A 76 9.39 -18.20 2.28
N LEU A 77 10.65 -17.87 2.53
CA LEU A 77 11.70 -18.87 2.74
C LEU A 77 11.45 -19.68 4.03
N ALA A 78 11.02 -19.04 5.12
CA ALA A 78 10.68 -19.73 6.36
C ALA A 78 9.50 -20.69 6.18
N LEU A 79 8.44 -20.27 5.47
CA LEU A 79 7.31 -21.12 5.11
C LEU A 79 7.74 -22.33 4.27
N SER A 80 8.69 -22.16 3.34
CA SER A 80 9.18 -23.28 2.55
C SER A 80 9.89 -24.35 3.40
N GLN A 81 10.52 -23.96 4.52
CA GLN A 81 11.12 -24.92 5.46
C GLN A 81 10.07 -25.67 6.27
N HIS A 82 8.96 -25.02 6.61
CA HIS A 82 7.79 -25.69 7.20
C HIS A 82 7.20 -26.70 6.21
N GLY A 83 6.92 -26.30 4.97
CA GLY A 83 6.39 -27.18 3.92
C GLY A 83 7.34 -28.32 3.51
N ALA A 84 8.66 -28.15 3.66
CA ALA A 84 9.63 -29.23 3.49
C ALA A 84 9.69 -30.19 4.70
N SER A 85 9.35 -29.70 5.90
CA SER A 85 9.31 -30.49 7.14
C SER A 85 7.95 -31.17 7.38
N THR A 86 6.89 -30.61 6.80
CA THR A 86 5.52 -31.12 6.86
C THR A 86 5.03 -31.31 5.44
N ASN A 87 4.80 -32.54 5.00
CA ASN A 87 4.23 -32.86 3.68
C ASN A 87 2.77 -32.37 3.53
N SER A 88 2.52 -31.06 3.64
CA SER A 88 1.19 -30.46 3.73
C SER A 88 0.92 -29.51 2.56
N THR A 89 -0.01 -29.94 1.72
CA THR A 89 -0.39 -29.46 0.38
C THR A 89 -1.22 -28.15 0.39
N HIS A 90 -1.07 -27.26 1.37
CA HIS A 90 -2.02 -26.15 1.57
C HIS A 90 -1.47 -24.72 1.47
N TYR A 91 -0.15 -24.52 1.35
CA TYR A 91 0.46 -23.19 1.28
C TYR A 91 1.07 -22.88 -0.10
N GLU A 92 0.42 -23.32 -1.17
CA GLU A 92 0.78 -22.89 -2.52
C GLU A 92 0.32 -21.43 -2.69
N LEU A 93 1.24 -20.49 -2.47
CA LEU A 93 1.01 -19.07 -2.76
C LEU A 93 0.69 -18.93 -4.26
N PRO A 94 -0.36 -18.18 -4.64
CA PRO A 94 -0.68 -17.97 -6.04
C PRO A 94 0.52 -17.34 -6.76
N PRO A 95 0.83 -17.77 -8.00
CA PRO A 95 1.93 -17.20 -8.75
C PRO A 95 1.69 -15.72 -8.99
N ASP A 96 2.70 -14.90 -8.67
CA ASP A 96 2.74 -13.48 -9.00
C ASP A 96 2.50 -13.34 -10.51
N VAL A 97 1.36 -12.76 -10.90
CA VAL A 97 1.01 -12.46 -12.29
C VAL A 97 1.80 -11.25 -12.78
N GLU A 98 3.09 -11.45 -13.09
CA GLU A 98 3.84 -10.48 -13.89
C GLU A 98 3.51 -10.64 -15.38
N SER A 99 2.70 -9.69 -15.85
CA SER A 99 2.83 -8.98 -17.13
C SER A 99 3.19 -9.80 -18.38
N GLY A 100 2.16 -10.38 -19.00
CA GLY A 100 2.17 -10.85 -20.38
C GLY A 100 1.64 -9.76 -21.32
N ASN A 101 2.57 -9.05 -21.95
CA ASN A 101 2.36 -8.07 -23.01
C ASN A 101 1.59 -8.71 -24.19
N GLY A 102 0.30 -8.41 -24.31
CA GLY A 102 -0.57 -8.87 -25.40
C GLY A 102 -1.22 -7.70 -26.10
N ARG A 103 -0.52 -7.12 -27.08
CA ARG A 103 -1.09 -6.20 -28.07
C ARG A 103 -2.26 -6.89 -28.79
N HIS A 104 -3.44 -6.30 -28.73
CA HIS A 104 -4.49 -6.54 -29.71
C HIS A 104 -5.04 -5.20 -30.18
N ASP A 105 -4.45 -4.69 -31.26
CA ASP A 105 -5.07 -3.73 -32.14
C ASP A 105 -6.39 -4.31 -32.68
N GLY A 106 -7.47 -3.52 -32.74
CA GLY A 106 -8.64 -3.93 -33.52
C GLY A 106 -9.97 -3.27 -33.18
N PHE A 107 -10.13 -2.02 -33.62
CA PHE A 107 -11.30 -1.51 -34.37
C PHE A 107 -12.68 -2.16 -34.17
N GLY A 108 -13.64 -1.36 -33.68
CA GLY A 108 -15.06 -1.69 -33.69
C GLY A 108 -15.95 -0.46 -33.53
N SER A 109 -16.30 0.14 -34.66
CA SER A 109 -17.17 1.30 -34.84
C SER A 109 -18.62 1.06 -34.41
N GLY A 110 -19.25 2.09 -33.81
CA GLY A 110 -20.70 2.24 -33.60
C GLY A 110 -20.94 3.30 -32.52
N GLY A 111 -21.56 4.45 -32.75
CA GLY A 111 -22.55 4.83 -33.75
C GLY A 111 -23.89 5.08 -33.05
N ASN A 112 -24.21 6.37 -32.85
CA ASN A 112 -25.54 7.00 -32.71
C ASN A 112 -26.13 7.33 -31.31
N GLY A 113 -26.61 8.59 -31.24
CA GLY A 113 -27.60 9.12 -30.28
C GLY A 113 -27.09 10.39 -29.59
N LEU A 114 -27.13 11.60 -30.16
CA LEU A 114 -28.28 12.56 -30.11
C LEU A 114 -28.97 12.49 -28.74
N GLU A 115 -28.92 13.52 -27.88
CA GLU A 115 -29.52 14.85 -28.08
C GLU A 115 -28.75 15.97 -27.31
N PRO A 116 -28.63 17.20 -27.86
CA PRO A 116 -28.55 18.42 -27.07
C PRO A 116 -29.97 18.92 -26.77
N MET A 117 -30.21 19.62 -25.64
CA MET A 117 -31.08 20.81 -25.51
C MET A 117 -31.22 21.25 -24.03
N ASP A 118 -30.89 22.52 -23.83
CA ASP A 118 -31.49 23.53 -22.94
C ASP A 118 -31.30 23.51 -21.40
N ALA A 119 -30.56 24.55 -20.96
CA ALA A 119 -30.52 25.18 -19.63
C ALA A 119 -31.86 25.94 -19.31
N PRO A 120 -32.04 26.78 -18.23
CA PRO A 120 -31.13 27.24 -17.17
C PRO A 120 -31.74 27.44 -15.73
N HIS A 121 -30.87 27.89 -14.80
CA HIS A 121 -31.11 28.75 -13.61
C HIS A 121 -32.07 28.33 -12.48
N SER A 122 -31.53 28.15 -11.27
CA SER A 122 -31.99 28.89 -10.08
C SER A 122 -30.86 29.01 -9.06
N SER A 123 -30.49 30.24 -8.80
CA SER A 123 -29.68 30.71 -7.69
C SER A 123 -30.48 30.66 -6.38
N ASP A 124 -29.74 30.58 -5.27
CA ASP A 124 -29.84 31.49 -4.12
C ASP A 124 -30.32 30.94 -2.75
N HIS A 125 -29.66 31.49 -1.71
CA HIS A 125 -29.94 31.49 -0.25
C HIS A 125 -29.58 30.22 0.56
N GLY A 126 -28.69 30.23 1.55
CA GLY A 126 -27.90 31.30 2.19
C GLY A 126 -27.15 30.76 3.41
N PRO A 127 -26.13 31.47 3.94
CA PRO A 127 -25.45 31.13 5.17
C PRO A 127 -26.24 31.64 6.39
N SER A 128 -26.35 30.83 7.45
CA SER A 128 -26.88 31.28 8.75
C SER A 128 -25.77 31.29 9.79
N SER A 129 -25.56 32.48 10.34
CA SER A 129 -24.53 32.85 11.31
C SER A 129 -25.00 32.68 12.75
N SER A 130 -24.01 32.62 13.64
CA SER A 130 -23.90 33.33 14.93
C SER A 130 -24.65 32.86 16.19
N ALA A 131 -23.82 32.61 17.22
CA ALA A 131 -23.80 33.24 18.55
C ALA A 131 -24.50 32.57 19.76
N GLY A 132 -23.77 32.60 20.89
CA GLY A 132 -24.20 32.30 22.27
C GLY A 132 -23.14 31.44 22.99
N GLU A 133 -22.07 31.99 23.60
CA GLU A 133 -21.94 32.63 24.94
C GLU A 133 -21.89 31.67 26.16
N ALA A 134 -21.08 32.06 27.16
CA ALA A 134 -20.79 31.53 28.52
C ALA A 134 -19.46 30.73 28.63
N GLU A 135 -18.34 31.31 29.09
CA GLU A 135 -17.94 31.72 30.46
C GLU A 135 -17.99 30.61 31.54
N GLU A 136 -16.82 30.33 32.14
CA GLU A 136 -16.52 29.86 33.53
C GLU A 136 -15.06 29.33 33.52
N GLU A 137 -14.04 30.07 33.94
CA GLU A 137 -13.54 30.35 35.31
C GLU A 137 -12.91 29.15 36.06
N TYR A 138 -11.73 29.40 36.67
CA TYR A 138 -10.92 28.56 37.59
C TYR A 138 -10.16 27.34 37.02
N GLY A 139 -8.85 27.15 37.24
CA GLY A 139 -7.91 27.85 38.12
C GLY A 139 -6.48 27.34 37.92
N MET A 140 -5.51 28.24 38.15
CA MET A 140 -4.11 27.90 38.33
C MET A 140 -3.90 27.29 39.72
N HIS A 141 -3.29 26.11 39.79
CA HIS A 141 -2.62 25.64 40.99
C HIS A 141 -1.11 25.64 40.76
N LEU A 142 -0.44 26.29 41.71
CA LEU A 142 1.00 26.46 41.88
C LEU A 142 1.75 25.13 41.99
#